data_AF-A0A3M0L238-F1
#
_entry.id   AF-A0A3M0L238-F1
#
_cell.length_a   1.000
_cell.length_b   1.000
_cell.length_c   1.000
_cell.angle_alpha   90.00
_cell.angle_beta   90.00
_cell.angle_gamma   90.00
#
_symmetry.space_group_name_H-M   'P 1'
#
loop_
_entity.id
_entity.type
_entity.pdbx_description
1 polymer ?
#
loop_
_entity_poly.entity_id
_entity_poly.type
_entity_poly.pdbx_seq_one_letter_code
_entity_poly.pdbx_strand_id
1 'polypeptide(L)'
;MKQDETEETVLNIAKKLQTYANAMHGPTHARIATLKTQVRGLADKIEENHKELKQDILQISAVQVRGSGTTRKRSLDREGKSIPRAKLWVLLRECGENMKRWDGESTDAMTQRLHELLDGKTMRGSSSKKEAAPVTQGNKDNQA
;
A
#
# COMPACT_ATOMS: atom_id res chain seq x y z
N MET A 1 -36.54 46.91 -25.86
CA MET A 1 -36.65 45.49 -26.24
C MET A 1 -38.01 45.01 -25.78
N LYS A 2 -38.76 44.31 -26.63
CA LYS A 2 -40.10 43.82 -26.27
C LYS A 2 -39.95 42.52 -25.47
N GLN A 3 -40.87 42.28 -24.53
CA GLN A 3 -40.82 41.09 -23.65
C GLN A 3 -40.82 39.79 -24.48
N ASP A 4 -41.59 39.76 -25.57
CA ASP A 4 -41.67 38.66 -26.53
C ASP A 4 -40.31 38.27 -27.16
N GLU A 5 -39.46 39.25 -27.51
CA GLU A 5 -38.13 39.00 -28.11
C GLU A 5 -37.18 38.31 -27.10
N THR A 6 -37.38 38.62 -25.81
CA THR A 6 -36.56 38.08 -24.72
C THR A 6 -36.95 36.62 -24.45
N GLU A 7 -38.25 36.34 -24.40
CA GLU A 7 -38.79 34.99 -24.17
C GLU A 7 -38.45 34.04 -25.34
N GLU A 8 -38.51 34.52 -26.58
CA GLU A 8 -38.11 33.75 -27.76
C GLU A 8 -36.62 33.36 -27.72
N THR A 9 -35.76 34.29 -27.29
CA THR A 9 -34.32 34.04 -27.15
C THR A 9 -34.03 32.98 -26.09
N VAL A 10 -34.69 33.07 -24.93
CA VAL A 10 -34.56 32.09 -23.85
C VAL A 10 -35.03 30.71 -24.31
N LEU A 11 -36.16 30.64 -25.02
CA LEU A 11 -36.69 29.39 -25.56
C LEU A 11 -35.72 28.74 -26.57
N ASN A 12 -35.07 29.55 -27.41
CA ASN A 12 -34.06 29.06 -28.34
C ASN A 12 -32.82 28.49 -27.61
N ILE A 13 -32.35 29.18 -26.57
CA ILE A 13 -31.24 28.70 -25.74
C ILE A 13 -31.60 27.37 -25.07
N ALA A 14 -32.81 27.25 -24.49
CA ALA A 14 -33.29 26.02 -23.88
C ALA A 14 -33.30 24.84 -24.87
N LYS A 15 -33.78 25.06 -26.10
CA LYS A 15 -33.77 24.03 -27.17
C LYS A 15 -32.35 23.59 -27.56
N LYS A 16 -31.40 24.52 -27.64
CA LYS A 16 -29.99 24.20 -27.92
C LYS A 16 -29.37 23.36 -26.81
N LEU A 17 -29.62 23.70 -25.56
CA LEU A 17 -29.14 22.94 -24.41
C LEU A 17 -29.74 21.52 -24.36
N GLN A 18 -31.04 21.39 -24.62
CA GLN A 18 -31.71 20.09 -24.74
C GLN A 18 -31.07 19.23 -25.84
N THR A 19 -30.79 19.83 -27.00
CA THR A 19 -30.17 19.13 -28.14
C THR A 19 -28.78 18.63 -27.77
N TYR A 20 -27.96 19.47 -27.12
CA TYR A 20 -26.64 19.07 -26.65
C TYR A 20 -26.70 17.94 -25.62
N ALA A 21 -27.60 18.04 -24.64
CA ALA A 21 -27.80 17.02 -23.62
C ALA A 21 -28.19 15.66 -24.25
N ASN A 22 -29.13 15.68 -25.20
CA ASN A 22 -29.57 14.48 -25.91
C ASN A 22 -28.44 13.86 -26.77
N ALA A 23 -27.66 14.70 -27.46
CA ALA A 23 -26.54 14.25 -28.28
C ALA A 23 -25.44 13.57 -27.44
N MET A 24 -25.20 14.07 -26.22
CA MET A 24 -24.16 13.53 -25.33
C MET A 24 -24.62 12.32 -24.52
N HIS A 25 -25.90 12.20 -24.21
CA HIS A 25 -26.42 11.16 -23.32
C HIS A 25 -26.11 9.74 -23.85
N GLY A 26 -26.45 9.44 -25.10
CA GLY A 26 -26.27 8.10 -25.68
C GLY A 26 -24.79 7.65 -25.67
N PRO A 27 -23.88 8.40 -26.30
CA PRO A 27 -22.45 8.07 -26.33
C PRO A 27 -21.82 7.96 -24.94
N THR A 28 -22.19 8.84 -24.01
CA THR A 28 -21.66 8.82 -22.64
C THR A 28 -22.09 7.55 -21.91
N HIS A 29 -23.37 7.18 -21.98
CA HIS A 29 -23.87 5.95 -21.38
C HIS A 29 -23.24 4.70 -22.01
N ALA A 30 -23.04 4.67 -23.33
CA ALA A 30 -22.38 3.57 -24.01
C ALA A 30 -20.92 3.39 -23.54
N ARG A 31 -20.18 4.51 -23.39
CA ARG A 31 -18.81 4.49 -22.84
C ARG A 31 -18.78 4.00 -21.40
N ILE A 32 -19.70 4.45 -20.55
CA ILE A 32 -19.82 4.00 -19.16
C ILE A 32 -20.13 2.49 -19.10
N ALA A 33 -21.06 2.01 -19.91
CA ALA A 33 -21.41 0.58 -19.95
C ALA A 33 -20.23 -0.29 -20.42
N THR A 34 -19.47 0.19 -21.41
CA THR A 34 -18.25 -0.47 -21.90
C THR A 34 -17.21 -0.57 -20.79
N LEU A 35 -16.89 0.55 -20.13
CA LEU A 35 -15.93 0.58 -19.03
C LEU A 35 -16.36 -0.31 -17.87
N LYS A 36 -17.65 -0.30 -17.51
CA LYS A 36 -18.20 -1.17 -16.46
C LYS A 36 -17.98 -2.65 -16.77
N THR A 37 -18.14 -3.05 -18.04
CA THR A 37 -17.91 -4.43 -18.48
C THR A 37 -16.43 -4.78 -18.44
N GLN A 38 -15.55 -3.87 -18.87
CA GLN A 38 -14.10 -4.07 -18.82
C GLN A 38 -13.58 -4.20 -17.39
N VAL A 39 -14.02 -3.32 -16.48
CA VAL A 39 -13.63 -3.37 -15.06
C VAL A 39 -14.09 -4.67 -14.41
N ARG A 40 -15.31 -5.13 -14.72
CA ARG A 40 -15.78 -6.44 -14.23
C ARG A 40 -14.91 -7.59 -14.75
N GLY A 41 -14.63 -7.62 -16.05
CA GLY A 41 -13.77 -8.66 -16.62
C GLY A 41 -12.33 -8.63 -16.08
N LEU A 42 -11.80 -7.46 -15.70
CA LEU A 42 -10.51 -7.37 -15.01
C LEU A 42 -10.59 -7.90 -13.58
N ALA A 43 -11.67 -7.61 -12.85
CA ALA A 43 -11.88 -8.14 -11.51
C ALA A 43 -11.95 -9.67 -11.52
N ASP A 44 -12.70 -10.24 -12.46
CA ASP A 44 -12.84 -11.70 -12.61
C ASP A 44 -11.47 -12.36 -12.87
N LYS A 45 -10.64 -11.77 -13.76
CA LYS A 45 -9.28 -12.25 -14.05
C LYS A 45 -8.34 -12.16 -12.86
N ILE A 46 -8.44 -11.09 -12.06
CA ILE A 46 -7.63 -10.94 -10.84
C ILE A 46 -8.02 -12.02 -9.83
N GLU A 47 -9.30 -12.33 -9.70
CA GLU A 47 -9.78 -13.39 -8.80
C GLU A 47 -9.30 -14.78 -9.25
N GLU A 48 -9.37 -15.07 -10.55
CA GLU A 48 -8.85 -16.31 -11.14
C GLU A 48 -7.35 -16.45 -10.89
N ASN A 49 -6.56 -15.43 -11.25
CA ASN A 49 -5.11 -15.42 -11.00
C ASN A 49 -4.78 -15.59 -9.50
N HIS A 50 -5.57 -15.00 -8.61
CA HIS A 50 -5.37 -15.16 -7.17
C HIS A 50 -5.58 -16.62 -6.72
N LYS A 51 -6.58 -17.31 -7.26
CA LYS A 51 -6.83 -18.73 -6.98
C LYS A 51 -5.71 -19.60 -7.53
N GLU A 52 -5.28 -19.37 -8.77
CA GLU A 52 -4.18 -20.10 -9.40
C GLU A 52 -2.87 -19.91 -8.63
N LEU A 53 -2.48 -18.67 -8.33
CA LEU A 53 -1.27 -18.38 -7.56
C LEU A 53 -1.30 -19.04 -6.18
N LYS A 54 -2.45 -19.05 -5.50
CA LYS A 54 -2.61 -19.74 -4.22
C LYS A 54 -2.38 -21.25 -4.37
N GLN A 55 -2.90 -21.86 -5.44
CA GLN A 55 -2.70 -23.27 -5.72
C GLN A 55 -1.25 -23.60 -6.04
N ASP A 56 -0.58 -22.76 -6.85
CA ASP A 56 0.83 -22.93 -7.20
C ASP A 56 1.74 -22.84 -5.97
N ILE A 57 1.51 -21.86 -5.09
CA ILE A 57 2.26 -21.71 -3.84
C ILE A 57 2.08 -22.95 -2.95
N LEU A 58 0.87 -23.50 -2.87
CA LEU A 58 0.61 -24.73 -2.11
C LEU A 58 1.36 -25.92 -2.70
N GLN A 59 1.39 -26.07 -4.02
CA GLN A 59 2.14 -27.14 -4.70
C GLN A 59 3.65 -27.01 -4.46
N ILE A 60 4.21 -25.80 -4.60
CA ILE A 60 5.63 -25.53 -4.32
C ILE A 60 5.97 -25.89 -2.88
N SER A 61 5.11 -25.49 -1.92
CA SER A 61 5.28 -25.80 -0.51
C SER A 61 5.24 -27.32 -0.25
N ALA A 62 4.32 -28.05 -0.87
CA ALA A 62 4.24 -29.50 -0.76
C ALA A 62 5.47 -30.22 -1.34
N VAL A 63 5.98 -29.75 -2.49
CA VAL A 63 7.22 -30.26 -3.09
C VAL A 63 8.43 -29.97 -2.20
N GLN A 64 8.51 -28.77 -1.62
CA GLN A 64 9.58 -28.41 -0.70
C GLN A 64 9.55 -29.26 0.57
N VAL A 65 8.36 -29.55 1.12
CA VAL A 65 8.21 -30.45 2.27
C VAL A 65 8.61 -31.88 1.92
N ARG A 66 8.22 -32.40 0.75
CA ARG A 66 8.60 -33.75 0.30
C ARG A 66 10.10 -33.86 -0.03
N GLY A 67 10.71 -32.81 -0.59
CA GLY A 67 12.15 -32.71 -0.84
C GLY A 67 13.00 -32.54 0.42
N SER A 68 12.38 -32.10 1.53
CA SER A 68 13.02 -31.99 2.85
C SER A 68 13.12 -33.34 3.60
N GLY A 69 12.60 -34.42 3.02
CA GLY A 69 12.50 -35.74 3.65
C GLY A 69 13.79 -36.55 3.78
N THR A 70 14.90 -36.18 3.13
CA THR A 70 16.18 -36.88 3.29
C THR A 70 17.35 -35.91 3.28
N THR A 71 17.56 -35.20 4.38
CA THR A 71 18.90 -34.94 4.94
C THR A 71 18.70 -34.32 6.30
N ARG A 72 18.92 -35.15 7.33
CA ARG A 72 19.59 -34.83 8.60
C ARG A 72 19.12 -33.55 9.30
N LYS A 73 18.66 -33.69 10.55
CA LYS A 73 18.79 -32.64 11.58
C LYS A 73 20.20 -32.03 11.49
N ARG A 74 20.38 -30.97 10.70
CA ARG A 74 21.41 -29.98 10.92
C ARG A 74 20.81 -29.13 12.01
N SER A 75 21.37 -29.31 13.20
CA SER A 75 21.41 -28.24 14.18
C SER A 75 21.51 -26.90 13.46
N LEU A 76 20.66 -25.95 13.85
CA LEU A 76 20.84 -24.52 13.63
C LEU A 76 22.15 -24.09 14.30
N ASP A 77 23.27 -24.56 13.79
CA ASP A 77 24.51 -23.82 13.89
C ASP A 77 24.38 -22.72 12.85
N ARG A 78 24.55 -21.48 13.29
CA ARG A 78 24.26 -20.28 12.51
C ARG A 78 25.18 -20.20 11.30
N GLU A 79 24.82 -20.84 10.21
CA GLU A 79 25.40 -20.56 8.89
C GLU A 79 24.70 -19.34 8.27
N GLY A 80 24.47 -18.32 9.09
CA GLY A 80 24.27 -16.96 8.61
C GLY A 80 25.61 -16.51 8.09
N LYS A 81 25.86 -16.69 6.80
CA LYS A 81 27.05 -16.13 6.14
C LYS A 81 27.10 -14.66 6.51
N SER A 82 28.05 -14.28 7.36
CA SER A 82 28.20 -12.90 7.79
C SER A 82 28.27 -12.03 6.54
N ILE A 83 27.48 -10.95 6.50
CA ILE A 83 27.48 -10.05 5.35
C ILE A 83 28.93 -9.54 5.22
N PRO A 84 29.61 -9.77 4.08
CA PRO A 84 30.98 -9.32 3.91
C PRO A 84 31.09 -7.83 4.23
N ARG A 85 32.09 -7.45 5.04
CA ARG A 85 32.29 -6.06 5.51
C ARG A 85 32.16 -5.04 4.39
N ALA A 86 32.70 -5.33 3.21
CA ALA A 86 32.60 -4.46 2.02
C ALA A 86 31.15 -4.16 1.61
N LYS A 87 30.23 -5.13 1.72
CA LYS A 87 28.81 -4.93 1.42
C LYS A 87 28.12 -4.06 2.47
N LEU A 88 28.46 -4.24 3.76
CA LEU A 88 27.95 -3.37 4.83
C LEU A 88 28.39 -1.91 4.63
N TRP A 89 29.65 -1.71 4.20
CA TRP A 89 30.19 -0.39 3.88
C TRP A 89 29.38 0.33 2.79
N VAL A 90 28.99 -0.37 1.73
CA VAL A 90 28.17 0.19 0.65
C VAL A 90 26.77 0.53 1.15
N LEU A 91 26.11 -0.39 1.86
CA LEU A 91 24.74 -0.18 2.34
C LEU A 91 24.62 0.96 3.35
N LEU A 92 25.59 1.09 4.28
CA LEU A 92 25.59 2.20 5.24
C LEU A 92 25.83 3.55 4.55
N ARG A 93 26.69 3.59 3.52
CA ARG A 93 26.90 4.79 2.70
C ARG A 93 25.63 5.19 1.95
N GLU A 94 24.92 4.22 1.38
CA GLU A 94 23.63 4.45 0.70
C GLU A 94 22.54 4.93 1.67
N CYS A 95 22.61 4.55 2.94
CA CYS A 95 21.75 5.07 4.00
C CYS A 95 22.18 6.47 4.51
N GLY A 96 23.27 7.04 3.99
CA GLY A 96 23.79 8.35 4.38
C GLY A 96 24.64 8.37 5.65
N GLU A 97 25.11 7.22 6.13
CA GLU A 97 25.91 7.13 7.36
C GLU A 97 27.32 7.70 7.15
N ASN A 98 27.90 8.31 8.21
CA ASN A 98 29.26 8.83 8.16
C ASN A 98 30.29 7.68 8.23
N MET A 99 30.98 7.48 7.11
CA MET A 99 31.94 6.41 6.92
C MET A 99 33.19 6.50 7.81
N LYS A 100 33.62 7.71 8.18
CA LYS A 100 34.79 7.90 9.04
C LYS A 100 34.62 7.31 10.45
N ARG A 101 33.37 7.03 10.85
CA ARG A 101 33.05 6.44 12.16
C ARG A 101 33.24 4.92 12.18
N TRP A 102 33.44 4.30 11.02
CA TRP A 102 33.52 2.84 10.86
C TRP A 102 34.94 2.35 10.59
N ASP A 103 35.92 3.26 10.59
CA ASP A 103 37.34 2.95 10.53
C ASP A 103 37.76 2.28 11.85
N GLY A 104 38.13 1.00 11.81
CA GLY A 104 38.52 0.20 12.98
C GLY A 104 37.37 -0.49 13.73
N GLU A 105 36.11 -0.18 13.43
CA GLU A 105 34.94 -0.81 14.06
C GLU A 105 34.71 -2.25 13.61
N SER A 106 33.97 -3.05 14.38
CA SER A 106 33.70 -4.46 14.05
C SER A 106 32.61 -4.61 12.97
N THR A 107 32.65 -5.74 12.24
CA THR A 107 31.60 -6.10 11.27
C THR A 107 30.24 -6.27 11.94
N ASP A 108 30.23 -6.71 13.20
CA ASP A 108 29.01 -6.90 13.98
C ASP A 108 28.36 -5.55 14.34
N ALA A 109 29.16 -4.55 14.73
CA ALA A 109 28.68 -3.20 15.01
C ALA A 109 28.06 -2.54 13.76
N MET A 110 28.69 -2.74 12.60
CA MET A 110 28.15 -2.30 11.31
C MET A 110 26.82 -3.00 10.97
N THR A 111 26.74 -4.30 11.23
CA THR A 111 25.53 -5.11 10.99
C THR A 111 24.38 -4.65 11.89
N GLN A 112 24.65 -4.40 13.16
CA GLN A 112 23.67 -3.91 14.11
C GLN A 112 23.12 -2.53 13.70
N ARG A 113 23.97 -1.60 13.25
CA ARG A 113 23.46 -0.29 12.80
C ARG A 113 22.67 -0.32 11.51
N LEU A 114 22.99 -1.24 10.61
CA LEU A 114 22.15 -1.47 9.43
C LEU A 114 20.74 -1.92 9.83
N HIS A 115 20.61 -2.83 10.81
CA HIS A 115 19.30 -3.22 11.34
C HIS A 115 18.55 -2.04 11.96
N GLU A 116 19.21 -1.22 12.78
CA GLU A 116 18.58 -0.03 13.39
C GLU A 116 18.11 1.00 12.35
N LEU A 117 18.84 1.17 11.24
CA LEU A 117 18.45 2.06 10.15
C LEU A 117 17.23 1.54 9.38
N LEU A 118 17.13 0.23 9.18
CA LEU A 118 16.01 -0.42 8.51
C LEU A 118 14.76 -0.43 9.40
N ASP A 119 14.92 -0.71 10.69
CA ASP A 119 13.83 -0.76 11.66
C ASP A 119 13.34 0.66 12.03
N GLY A 120 14.25 1.64 12.14
CA GLY A 120 13.92 3.04 12.40
C GLY A 120 13.16 3.72 11.26
N LYS A 121 13.34 3.26 10.01
CA LYS A 121 12.58 3.73 8.84
C LYS A 121 11.11 3.30 8.90
N THR A 122 10.81 2.25 9.67
CA THR A 122 9.45 1.74 9.88
C THR A 122 8.69 2.51 10.97
N MET A 123 9.38 3.22 11.87
CA MET A 123 8.77 3.90 13.03
C MET A 123 8.71 5.44 12.95
N ARG A 124 9.45 6.10 12.03
CA ARG A 124 9.38 7.56 11.82
C ARG A 124 8.25 7.98 10.85
N GLY A 125 7.12 7.29 10.87
CA GLY A 125 5.93 7.63 10.09
C GLY A 125 4.65 7.71 10.91
N SER A 126 4.67 7.28 12.17
CA SER A 126 3.45 7.09 12.95
C SER A 126 3.67 7.30 14.44
N SER A 127 3.72 8.56 14.88
CA SER A 127 3.21 8.93 16.21
C SER A 127 3.12 10.45 16.35
N SER A 128 1.93 10.98 16.10
CA SER A 128 1.47 12.25 16.67
C SER A 128 0.01 12.07 17.04
N LYS A 129 -0.24 11.30 18.09
CA LYS A 129 -1.46 11.42 18.88
C LYS A 129 -1.12 11.10 20.32
N LYS A 130 -0.87 12.17 21.07
CA LYS A 130 -0.77 12.19 22.52
C LYS A 130 -2.15 11.84 23.04
N GLU A 131 -2.33 10.60 23.47
CA GLU A 131 -3.53 10.15 24.17
C GLU A 131 -3.50 10.81 25.56
N ALA A 132 -4.40 11.77 25.79
CA ALA A 132 -4.62 12.35 27.11
C ALA A 132 -5.62 11.45 27.85
N ALA A 133 -5.21 10.93 29.01
CA ALA A 133 -6.06 10.12 29.86
C ALA A 133 -7.32 10.91 30.30
N PRO A 134 -8.50 10.26 30.38
CA PRO A 134 -9.68 10.90 30.93
C PRO A 134 -9.50 11.08 32.44
N VAL A 135 -9.59 12.34 32.89
CA VAL A 135 -9.68 12.67 34.31
C VAL A 135 -11.02 12.14 34.84
N THR A 136 -10.95 11.27 35.83
CA THR A 136 -12.11 10.80 36.60
C THR A 136 -12.74 11.96 37.37
N GLN A 137 -13.90 12.42 36.92
CA GLN A 137 -14.74 13.33 37.70
C GLN A 137 -15.70 12.48 38.54
N GLY A 138 -15.36 12.30 39.81
CA GLY A 138 -16.27 11.73 40.80
C GLY A 138 -17.39 12.72 41.10
N ASN A 139 -18.64 12.29 40.92
CA ASN A 139 -19.79 13.00 41.45
C ASN A 139 -20.49 12.10 42.46
N LYS A 140 -20.64 12.65 43.67
CA LYS A 140 -21.26 12.03 44.83
C LYS A 140 -22.77 11.96 44.63
N ASP A 141 -23.30 10.76 44.78
CA ASP A 141 -24.72 10.53 45.03
C ASP A 141 -25.09 11.15 46.39
N ASN A 142 -26.02 12.10 46.39
CA ASN A 142 -26.74 12.50 47.59
C ASN A 142 -28.13 11.90 47.53
N GLN A 143 -28.36 10.90 48.38
CA GLN A 143 -29.69 10.49 48.84
C GLN A 143 -30.20 11.52 49.84
N ALA A 144 -31.40 12.06 49.60
CA ALA A 144 -32.42 12.40 50.59
C ALA A 144 -33.74 12.67 49.87
#